data_AF-A0A2D4KEQ6-F1
#
_entry.id   AF-A0A2D4KEQ6-F1
#
_cell.length_a   1.000
_cell.length_b   1.000
_cell.length_c   1.000
_cell.angle_alpha   90.00
_cell.angle_beta   90.00
_cell.angle_gamma   90.00
#
_symmetry.space_group_name_H-M   'P 1'
#
loop_
_entity.id
_entity.type
_entity.pdbx_description
1 polymer ?
#
loop_
_entity_poly.entity_id
_entity_poly.type
_entity_poly.pdbx_seq_one_letter_code
_entity_poly.pdbx_strand_id
1 'polypeptide(L)'
;LLLQGLMDSVEAKQIELQFTVGEAITSAAIGTSSVVARDAWIVAEEEYTAPIDVKINDVVPWVLDVILNKHIISPNPHIRQASCIWLLSLVKKLSAHKEIKVGRKKLCPFLRL
;
A
#
# COMPACT_ATOMS: atom_id res chain seq x y z
N LEU A 1 10.53 -10.20 -1.23
CA LEU A 1 10.07 -11.40 -0.49
C LEU A 1 8.80 -11.13 0.31
N LEU A 2 8.80 -10.19 1.28
CA LEU A 2 7.61 -9.94 2.12
C LEU A 2 6.44 -9.27 1.37
N LEU A 3 6.67 -8.15 0.68
CA LEU A 3 5.61 -7.47 -0.10
C LEU A 3 5.03 -8.35 -1.22
N GLN A 4 5.87 -9.15 -1.87
CA GLN A 4 5.42 -10.10 -2.88
C GLN A 4 4.50 -11.16 -2.24
N GLY A 5 4.90 -11.75 -1.12
CA GLY A 5 4.07 -12.72 -0.40
C GLY A 5 2.74 -12.13 0.10
N LEU A 6 2.72 -10.86 0.50
CA LEU A 6 1.46 -10.15 0.80
C LEU A 6 0.57 -10.04 -0.44
N MET A 7 1.12 -9.72 -1.61
CA MET A 7 0.34 -9.64 -2.85
C MET A 7 -0.13 -11.02 -3.33
N ASP A 8 0.62 -12.08 -3.08
CA ASP A 8 0.24 -13.44 -3.46
C ASP A 8 -0.96 -13.95 -2.64
N SER A 9 -1.29 -13.32 -1.49
CA SER A 9 -2.50 -13.61 -0.70
C SER A 9 -3.82 -13.41 -1.44
N VAL A 10 -3.80 -12.76 -2.61
CA VAL A 10 -4.96 -12.62 -3.50
C VAL A 10 -5.60 -13.96 -3.86
N GLU A 11 -4.82 -15.05 -3.81
CA GLU A 11 -5.27 -16.42 -4.07
C GLU A 11 -6.31 -16.92 -3.05
N ALA A 12 -6.33 -16.39 -1.83
CA ALA A 12 -7.26 -16.80 -0.79
C ALA A 12 -8.72 -16.39 -1.08
N LYS A 13 -8.97 -15.51 -2.06
CA LYS A 13 -10.31 -15.04 -2.50
C LYS A 13 -11.22 -14.48 -1.40
N GLN A 14 -10.67 -14.15 -0.23
CA GLN A 14 -11.39 -13.54 0.89
C GLN A 14 -11.24 -12.02 0.85
N ILE A 15 -12.37 -11.31 0.74
CA ILE A 15 -12.35 -9.84 0.62
C ILE A 15 -11.84 -9.16 1.88
N GLU A 16 -12.23 -9.66 3.06
CA GLU A 16 -11.82 -9.13 4.37
C GLU A 16 -10.30 -9.21 4.55
N LEU A 17 -9.70 -10.33 4.14
CA LEU A 17 -8.25 -10.50 4.14
C LEU A 17 -7.57 -9.42 3.27
N GLN A 18 -8.15 -9.06 2.13
CA GLN A 18 -7.55 -8.05 1.23
C GLN A 18 -7.56 -6.65 1.82
N PHE A 19 -8.50 -6.32 2.71
CA PHE A 19 -8.46 -5.07 3.46
C PHE A 19 -7.25 -5.02 4.39
N THR A 20 -7.04 -6.08 5.18
CA THR A 20 -5.90 -6.19 6.09
C THR A 20 -4.58 -6.19 5.33
N VAL A 21 -4.51 -6.95 4.24
CA VAL A 21 -3.33 -7.03 3.36
C VAL A 21 -3.05 -5.67 2.71
N GLY A 22 -4.07 -4.94 2.27
CA GLY A 22 -3.91 -3.60 1.71
C GLY A 22 -3.29 -2.61 2.70
N GLU A 23 -3.70 -2.68 3.98
CA GLU A 23 -3.08 -1.88 5.03
C GLU A 23 -1.63 -2.31 5.31
N ALA A 24 -1.37 -3.62 5.37
CA ALA A 24 -0.02 -4.17 5.57
C ALA A 24 0.94 -3.77 4.44
N ILE A 25 0.50 -3.88 3.18
CA ILE A 25 1.24 -3.43 1.99
C ILE A 25 1.57 -1.94 2.13
N THR A 26 0.58 -1.12 2.51
CA THR A 26 0.76 0.33 2.62
C THR A 26 1.80 0.70 3.68
N SER A 27 1.73 0.08 4.86
CA SER A 27 2.71 0.31 5.93
C SER A 27 4.10 -0.23 5.58
N ALA A 28 4.17 -1.42 4.97
CA ALA A 28 5.45 -2.01 4.56
C ALA A 28 6.11 -1.23 3.40
N ALA A 29 5.32 -0.59 2.53
CA ALA A 29 5.83 0.15 1.39
C ALA A 29 6.60 1.43 1.77
N ILE A 30 6.22 2.08 2.86
CA ILE A 30 6.91 3.27 3.41
C ILE A 30 7.94 2.92 4.49
N GLY A 31 7.97 1.65 4.92
CA GLY A 31 8.93 1.13 5.89
C GLY A 31 8.94 1.93 7.20
N THR A 32 10.13 2.42 7.58
CA THR A 32 10.35 3.19 8.82
C THR A 32 9.68 4.55 8.84
N SER A 33 9.19 5.05 7.70
CA SER A 33 8.34 6.24 7.68
C SER A 33 6.88 5.95 8.09
N SER A 34 6.52 4.68 8.30
CA SER A 34 5.23 4.31 8.87
C SER A 34 5.19 4.59 10.37
N VAL A 35 4.09 5.17 10.85
CA VAL A 35 3.79 5.26 12.29
C VAL A 35 3.72 3.90 12.97
N VAL A 36 3.48 2.83 12.21
CA VAL A 36 3.47 1.45 12.72
C VAL A 36 4.88 0.94 13.06
N ALA A 37 5.92 1.61 12.54
CA ALA A 37 7.30 1.28 12.89
C ALA A 37 7.73 1.82 14.27
N ARG A 38 6.88 2.62 14.94
CA ARG A 38 7.14 3.11 16.29
C ARG A 38 7.12 1.97 17.30
N ASP A 39 7.91 2.11 18.36
CA ASP A 39 7.71 1.27 19.54
C ASP A 39 6.42 1.71 20.23
N ALA A 40 5.39 0.88 20.13
CA ALA A 40 4.06 1.18 20.66
C ALA A 40 4.03 1.36 22.18
N TRP A 41 5.06 0.89 22.89
CA TRP A 41 5.18 0.99 24.34
C TRP A 41 5.92 2.26 24.80
N ILE A 42 6.66 2.90 23.90
CA ILE A 42 7.58 4.00 24.25
C ILE A 42 7.19 5.32 23.56
N VAL A 43 6.61 5.26 22.36
CA VAL A 43 6.32 6.45 21.54
C VAL A 43 4.86 6.47 21.13
N ALA A 44 4.13 7.54 21.45
CA ALA A 44 2.75 7.74 21.02
C ALA A 44 2.65 8.00 19.50
N GLU A 45 1.46 7.84 18.90
CA GLU A 45 1.33 7.97 17.44
C GLU A 45 1.58 9.39 16.96
N GLU A 46 1.16 10.38 17.75
CA GLU A 46 1.31 11.80 17.42
C GLU A 46 2.77 12.27 17.51
N GLU A 47 3.59 11.57 18.29
CA GLU A 47 4.97 11.94 18.60
C GLU A 47 5.99 11.23 17.69
N TYR A 48 5.53 10.27 16.88
CA TYR A 48 6.43 9.52 16.01
C TYR A 48 6.96 10.37 14.86
N THR A 49 8.27 10.61 14.88
CA THR A 49 9.02 11.17 13.74
C THR A 49 9.94 10.10 13.18
N ALA A 50 9.87 9.90 11.87
CA ALA A 50 10.71 8.92 11.20
C ALA A 50 12.20 9.27 11.40
N PRO A 51 13.08 8.30 11.69
CA PRO A 51 14.51 8.56 11.84
C PRO A 51 15.10 9.22 10.59
N ILE A 52 15.70 10.41 10.75
CA ILE A 52 16.21 11.25 9.65
C ILE A 52 17.39 10.56 8.92
N ASP A 53 18.14 9.72 9.63
CA ASP A 53 19.39 9.10 9.14
C ASP A 53 19.21 7.65 8.64
N VAL A 54 17.97 7.16 8.61
CA VAL A 54 17.67 5.82 8.08
C VAL A 54 17.29 5.97 6.61
N LYS A 55 18.01 5.26 5.74
CA LYS A 55 17.70 5.17 4.31
C LYS A 55 16.26 4.69 4.14
N ILE A 56 15.35 5.62 3.81
CA ILE A 56 13.94 5.31 3.59
C ILE A 56 13.88 4.46 2.32
N ASN A 57 13.69 3.15 2.49
CA ASN A 57 13.40 2.23 1.39
C ASN A 57 11.94 2.43 0.97
N ASP A 58 11.66 3.59 0.41
CA ASP A 58 10.37 3.92 -0.19
C ASP A 58 10.20 3.06 -1.45
N VAL A 59 9.43 1.99 -1.29
CA VAL A 59 9.07 1.07 -2.37
C VAL A 59 7.64 1.30 -2.86
N VAL A 60 7.00 2.41 -2.45
CA VAL A 60 5.70 2.84 -2.96
C VAL A 60 5.67 2.93 -4.49
N PRO A 61 6.70 3.47 -5.19
CA PRO A 61 6.71 3.46 -6.66
C PRO A 61 6.58 2.05 -7.24
N TRP A 62 7.31 1.07 -6.68
CA TRP A 62 7.29 -0.31 -7.14
C TRP A 62 5.94 -0.97 -6.87
N VAL A 63 5.36 -0.76 -5.68
CA VAL A 63 4.03 -1.29 -5.34
C VAL A 63 2.96 -0.74 -6.29
N LEU A 64 2.99 0.56 -6.58
CA LEU A 64 2.06 1.18 -7.51
C LEU A 64 2.20 0.64 -8.93
N ASP A 65 3.43 0.46 -9.40
CA ASP A 65 3.70 -0.13 -10.71
C ASP A 65 3.11 -1.53 -10.82
N VAL A 66 3.36 -2.38 -9.82
CA VAL A 66 2.85 -3.75 -9.77
C VAL A 66 1.32 -3.80 -9.71
N ILE A 67 0.68 -2.92 -8.93
CA ILE A 67 -0.79 -2.89 -8.85
C ILE A 67 -1.39 -2.43 -10.18
N LEU A 68 -0.90 -1.33 -10.74
CA LEU A 68 -1.47 -0.69 -11.93
C LEU A 68 -1.20 -1.47 -13.22
N ASN A 69 0.02 -2.01 -13.37
CA ASN A 69 0.46 -2.64 -14.62
C ASN A 69 0.28 -4.17 -14.62
N LYS A 70 0.12 -4.83 -13.46
CA LYS A 70 -0.04 -6.29 -13.41
C LYS A 70 -1.41 -6.72 -12.87
N HIS A 71 -1.85 -6.18 -11.74
CA HIS A 71 -3.00 -6.76 -11.04
C HIS A 71 -4.35 -6.15 -11.46
N ILE A 72 -4.41 -4.83 -11.69
CA ILE A 72 -5.64 -4.14 -12.14
C ILE A 72 -6.12 -4.59 -13.52
N ILE A 73 -5.18 -4.93 -14.42
CA ILE A 73 -5.49 -5.40 -15.77
C ILE A 73 -5.73 -6.92 -15.85
N SER A 74 -5.66 -7.62 -14.72
CA SER A 74 -5.83 -9.07 -14.68
C SER A 74 -7.20 -9.48 -15.22
N PRO A 75 -7.31 -10.56 -16.03
CA PRO A 75 -8.60 -11.09 -16.47
C PRO A 75 -9.42 -11.65 -15.30
N ASN A 76 -8.78 -12.02 -14.18
CA ASN A 76 -9.44 -12.54 -13.00
C ASN A 76 -10.12 -11.42 -12.18
N PRO A 77 -11.45 -11.43 -12.02
CA PRO A 77 -12.18 -10.40 -11.29
C PRO A 77 -11.78 -10.28 -9.81
N HIS A 78 -11.42 -11.38 -9.16
CA HIS A 78 -10.98 -11.34 -7.75
C HIS A 78 -9.64 -10.62 -7.59
N ILE A 79 -8.72 -10.82 -8.55
CA ILE A 79 -7.43 -10.14 -8.53
C ILE A 79 -7.63 -8.63 -8.71
N ARG A 80 -8.50 -8.22 -9.65
CA ARG A 80 -8.83 -6.80 -9.83
C ARG A 80 -9.47 -6.20 -8.57
N GLN A 81 -10.40 -6.93 -7.95
CA GLN A 81 -11.05 -6.48 -6.73
C GLN A 81 -10.05 -6.26 -5.57
N ALA A 82 -9.17 -7.23 -5.32
CA ALA A 82 -8.11 -7.09 -4.32
C ALA A 82 -7.19 -5.90 -4.64
N SER A 83 -6.84 -5.72 -5.91
CA SER A 83 -6.02 -4.59 -6.38
C SER A 83 -6.66 -3.24 -6.08
N CYS A 84 -7.96 -3.11 -6.32
CA CYS A 84 -8.70 -1.89 -6.00
C CYS A 84 -8.72 -1.61 -4.50
N ILE A 85 -8.86 -2.65 -3.66
CA ILE A 85 -8.81 -2.53 -2.19
C ILE A 85 -7.42 -2.07 -1.75
N TRP A 86 -6.35 -2.70 -2.25
CA TRP A 86 -4.98 -2.30 -1.91
C TRP A 86 -4.69 -0.87 -2.35
N LEU A 87 -5.15 -0.48 -3.55
CA LEU A 87 -5.00 0.87 -4.08
C LEU A 87 -5.75 1.90 -3.22
N LEU A 88 -6.95 1.58 -2.75
CA LEU A 88 -7.72 2.43 -1.84
C LEU A 88 -6.96 2.66 -0.52
N SER A 89 -6.40 1.61 0.07
CA SER A 89 -5.59 1.71 1.29
C SER A 89 -4.36 2.61 1.10
N LEU A 90 -3.65 2.45 -0.03
CA LEU A 90 -2.51 3.29 -0.39
C LEU A 90 -2.92 4.76 -0.53
N VAL A 91 -3.98 5.07 -1.25
CA VAL A 91 -4.44 6.46 -1.44
C VAL A 91 -4.92 7.07 -0.13
N LYS A 92 -5.61 6.31 0.71
CA LYS A 92 -6.14 6.79 1.99
C LYS A 92 -5.01 7.17 2.95
N LYS A 93 -4.00 6.32 3.11
CA LYS A 93 -2.88 6.58 4.05
C LYS A 93 -1.76 7.44 3.46
N LEU A 94 -1.51 7.35 2.15
CA LEU A 94 -0.37 8.02 1.49
C LEU A 94 -0.80 9.17 0.57
N SER A 95 -1.95 9.79 0.82
CA SER A 95 -2.51 10.87 -0.01
C SER A 95 -1.55 12.06 -0.22
N ALA A 96 -0.67 12.33 0.75
CA ALA A 96 0.33 13.38 0.68
C ALA A 96 1.62 12.97 -0.07
N HIS A 97 1.84 11.67 -0.28
CA HIS A 97 3.06 11.11 -0.86
C HIS A 97 3.24 11.53 -2.34
N LYS A 98 4.47 11.84 -2.73
CA LYS A 98 4.83 12.37 -4.06
C LYS A 98 4.32 11.48 -5.19
N GLU A 99 4.51 10.16 -5.06
CA GLU A 99 4.17 9.18 -6.09
C GLU A 99 2.67 9.04 -6.29
N ILE A 100 1.90 9.08 -5.18
CA ILE A 100 0.44 9.03 -5.24
C ILE A 100 -0.09 10.31 -5.89
N LYS A 101 0.43 11.49 -5.52
CA LYS A 101 0.05 12.76 -6.14
C LYS A 101 0.31 12.81 -7.64
N VAL A 102 1.47 12.34 -8.08
CA VAL A 102 1.85 12.26 -9.51
C VAL A 102 1.00 11.21 -10.25
N GLY A 103 0.74 10.07 -9.62
CA GLY A 103 -0.05 8.96 -10.16
C GLY A 103 -1.56 9.18 -10.20
N ARG A 104 -2.10 10.20 -9.52
CA ARG A 104 -3.55 10.46 -9.39
C ARG A 104 -4.33 10.43 -10.70
N LYS A 105 -3.76 10.91 -11.82
CA LYS A 105 -4.43 10.88 -13.13
C LYS A 105 -4.63 9.46 -13.65
N LYS A 106 -3.67 8.56 -13.42
CA LYS A 106 -3.75 7.13 -13.79
C LYS A 106 -4.64 6.33 -12.83
N LEU A 107 -4.71 6.76 -11.55
CA LEU A 107 -5.57 6.14 -10.54
C LEU A 107 -7.05 6.54 -10.65
N CYS A 108 -7.36 7.73 -11.20
CA CYS A 108 -8.71 8.29 -11.25
C CYS A 108 -9.79 7.38 -11.86
N PRO A 109 -9.55 6.63 -12.95
CA PRO A 109 -10.55 5.69 -13.47
C PRO A 109 -10.84 4.50 -12.55
N PHE A 110 -9.93 4.16 -11.63
CA PHE A 110 -10.06 3.00 -10.72
C PHE A 110 -10.63 3.38 -9.34
N LEU A 111 -10.60 4.66 -8.96
CA LEU A 111 -11.13 5.18 -7.69
C LEU A 111 -12.59 5.68 -7.79
N ARG A 112 -13.22 5.58 -8.96
CA ARG A 112 -14.65 5.94 -9.17
C ARG A 112 -15.63 4.78 -8.90
N LEU A 113 -15.17 3.71 -8.23
CA LEU A 113 -16.03 2.62 -7.76
C LEU A 113 -16.86 3.05 -6.56
#